data_AF-A0A6B0TML7-F1
#
_entry.id   AF-A0A6B0TML7-F1
#
_cell.length_a   1.000
_cell.length_b   1.000
_cell.length_c   1.000
_cell.angle_alpha   90.00
_cell.angle_beta   90.00
_cell.angle_gamma   90.00
#
_symmetry.space_group_name_H-M   'P 1'
#
loop_
_entity.id
_entity.type
_entity.pdbx_description
1 polymer ?
#
loop_
_entity_poly.entity_id
_entity_poly.type
_entity_poly.pdbx_seq_one_letter_code
_entity_poly.pdbx_strand_id
1 'polypeptide(L)'
;MTLMEEVYDQLAKNAFVETAEEFSTDWCWRSRSWFSVQKNKKSDFSIPVAINCLNKVKVQIAMMHIRKQKLGGIAESDLGVLQDVRAKLERHLLEQHRVAAVAEPDDARPENVS
;
A
#
# COMPACT_ATOMS: atom_id res chain seq x y z
N MET A 1 -10.09 8.47 -8.65
CA MET A 1 -9.70 7.15 -8.15
C MET A 1 -8.55 7.38 -7.19
N THR A 2 -8.67 6.93 -5.94
CA THR A 2 -7.58 7.02 -4.97
C THR A 2 -6.52 5.94 -5.24
N LEU A 3 -5.32 6.06 -4.67
CA LEU A 3 -4.30 5.01 -4.78
C LEU A 3 -4.81 3.69 -4.17
N MET A 4 -5.54 3.75 -3.07
CA MET A 4 -6.21 2.58 -2.48
C MET A 4 -7.12 1.87 -3.48
N GLU A 5 -7.98 2.60 -4.19
CA GLU A 5 -8.86 2.02 -5.21
C GLU A 5 -8.04 1.40 -6.36
N GLU A 6 -7.00 2.10 -6.81
CA GLU A 6 -6.13 1.62 -7.88
C GLU A 6 -5.42 0.31 -7.52
N VAL A 7 -4.83 0.25 -6.32
CA VAL A 7 -4.14 -0.93 -5.82
C VAL A 7 -5.11 -2.11 -5.67
N TYR A 8 -6.30 -1.88 -5.10
CA TYR A 8 -7.32 -2.92 -5.01
C TYR A 8 -7.72 -3.43 -6.40
N ASP A 9 -8.01 -2.54 -7.34
CA ASP A 9 -8.43 -2.91 -8.68
C ASP A 9 -7.36 -3.72 -9.42
N GLN A 10 -6.07 -3.34 -9.28
CA GLN A 10 -4.97 -4.09 -9.88
C GLN A 10 -4.83 -5.49 -9.27
N LEU A 11 -4.92 -5.61 -7.96
CA LEU A 11 -4.84 -6.90 -7.28
C LEU A 11 -6.02 -7.80 -7.64
N ALA A 12 -7.24 -7.26 -7.63
CA ALA A 12 -8.46 -7.99 -7.94
C ALA A 12 -8.51 -8.47 -9.41
N LYS A 13 -8.15 -7.61 -10.36
CA LYS A 13 -8.10 -7.96 -11.79
C LYS A 13 -7.12 -9.10 -12.11
N ASN A 14 -6.11 -9.28 -11.27
CA ASN A 14 -5.09 -10.33 -11.42
C ASN A 14 -5.27 -11.46 -10.39
N ALA A 15 -6.46 -11.58 -9.80
CA ALA A 15 -6.84 -12.65 -8.88
C ALA A 15 -5.92 -12.81 -7.65
N PHE A 16 -5.28 -11.73 -7.21
CA PHE A 16 -4.53 -11.70 -5.94
C PHE A 16 -5.43 -11.52 -4.73
N VAL A 17 -6.60 -10.93 -4.96
CA VAL A 17 -7.62 -10.64 -3.97
C VAL A 17 -8.97 -10.90 -4.61
N GLU A 18 -9.84 -11.62 -3.93
CA GLU A 18 -11.17 -11.95 -4.43
C GLU A 18 -12.20 -10.89 -4.03
N THR A 19 -12.05 -10.30 -2.85
CA THR A 19 -13.05 -9.38 -2.28
C THR A 19 -12.44 -8.14 -1.64
N ALA A 20 -13.21 -7.06 -1.60
CA ALA A 20 -12.84 -5.86 -0.85
C ALA A 20 -12.72 -6.10 0.67
N GLU A 21 -13.44 -7.10 1.18
CA GLU A 21 -13.33 -7.55 2.57
C GLU A 21 -11.95 -8.15 2.83
N GLU A 22 -11.52 -9.12 2.00
CA GLU A 22 -10.19 -9.74 2.06
C GLU A 22 -9.08 -8.69 1.93
N PHE A 23 -9.23 -7.74 0.99
CA PHE A 23 -8.29 -6.63 0.87
C PHE A 23 -8.18 -5.83 2.18
N SER A 24 -9.32 -5.54 2.81
CA SER A 24 -9.36 -4.76 4.04
C SER A 24 -8.69 -5.51 5.20
N THR A 25 -8.96 -6.79 5.35
CA THR A 25 -8.47 -7.58 6.50
C THR A 25 -7.04 -8.06 6.29
N ASP A 26 -6.75 -8.70 5.15
CA ASP A 26 -5.56 -9.52 4.98
C ASP A 26 -4.38 -8.74 4.42
N TRP A 27 -4.67 -7.65 3.71
CA TRP A 27 -3.68 -6.76 3.11
C TRP A 27 -3.54 -5.46 3.91
N CYS A 28 -4.66 -4.87 4.32
CA CYS A 28 -4.65 -3.57 4.99
C CYS A 28 -4.68 -3.65 6.53
N TRP A 29 -5.00 -4.82 7.10
CA TRP A 29 -5.18 -5.05 8.55
C TRP A 29 -6.21 -4.08 9.17
N ARG A 30 -7.36 -3.97 8.52
CA ARG A 30 -8.49 -3.14 8.92
C ARG A 30 -9.75 -3.98 9.05
N SER A 31 -10.84 -3.36 9.50
CA SER A 31 -12.14 -4.00 9.56
C SER A 31 -12.64 -4.35 8.15
N ARG A 32 -13.49 -5.38 8.06
CA ARG A 32 -14.09 -5.87 6.80
C ARG A 32 -14.74 -4.79 5.92
N SER A 33 -15.33 -3.78 6.54
CA SER A 33 -16.01 -2.67 5.86
C SER A 33 -15.10 -1.49 5.50
N TRP A 34 -13.82 -1.53 5.87
CA TRP A 34 -12.93 -0.38 5.77
C TRP A 34 -12.79 0.13 4.34
N PHE A 35 -12.57 -0.75 3.35
CA PHE A 35 -12.45 -0.34 1.95
C PHE A 35 -13.68 0.43 1.46
N SER A 36 -14.89 -0.10 1.72
CA SER A 36 -16.15 0.55 1.33
C SER A 36 -16.31 1.92 1.99
N VAL A 37 -15.94 2.04 3.27
CA VAL A 37 -15.97 3.32 4.00
C VAL A 37 -14.99 4.32 3.40
N GLN A 38 -13.74 3.92 3.11
CA GLN A 38 -12.74 4.82 2.53
C GLN A 38 -13.12 5.24 1.11
N LYS A 39 -13.60 4.31 0.29
CA LYS A 39 -14.08 4.57 -1.07
C LYS A 39 -15.22 5.59 -1.08
N ASN A 40 -16.23 5.41 -0.22
CA ASN A 40 -17.33 6.37 -0.08
C ASN A 40 -16.83 7.76 0.36
N LYS A 41 -15.87 7.78 1.30
CA LYS A 41 -15.24 9.03 1.77
C LYS A 41 -14.26 9.65 0.78
N LYS A 42 -13.94 8.97 -0.33
CA LYS A 42 -12.85 9.35 -1.26
C LYS A 42 -11.51 9.56 -0.54
N SER A 43 -11.28 8.80 0.53
CA SER A 43 -10.07 8.85 1.33
C SER A 43 -9.09 7.77 0.88
N ASP A 44 -7.81 8.07 0.97
CA ASP A 44 -6.74 7.17 0.56
C ASP A 44 -6.14 6.39 1.75
N PHE A 45 -5.08 5.63 1.50
CA PHE A 45 -4.28 5.01 2.52
C PHE A 45 -3.77 6.04 3.54
N SER A 46 -3.95 5.73 4.83
CA SER A 46 -3.07 6.28 5.85
C SER A 46 -1.71 5.56 5.80
N ILE A 47 -0.62 6.23 6.17
CA ILE A 47 0.74 5.66 6.27
C ILE A 47 0.77 4.22 6.83
N PRO A 48 0.22 3.92 8.03
CA PRO A 48 0.29 2.56 8.57
C PRO A 48 -0.42 1.51 7.71
N VAL A 49 -1.47 1.89 6.98
CA VAL A 49 -2.19 0.96 6.10
C VAL A 49 -1.41 0.71 4.81
N ALA A 50 -0.80 1.74 4.24
CA ALA A 50 0.09 1.59 3.09
C ALA A 50 1.28 0.67 3.43
N ILE A 51 1.85 0.78 4.65
CA ILE A 51 2.91 -0.10 5.13
C ILE A 51 2.43 -1.55 5.23
N ASN A 52 1.26 -1.80 5.82
CA ASN A 52 0.70 -3.15 5.93
C ASN A 52 0.49 -3.78 4.54
N CYS A 53 -0.11 -3.03 3.62
CA CYS A 53 -0.34 -3.48 2.26
C CYS A 53 0.98 -3.77 1.54
N LEU A 54 1.98 -2.91 1.69
CA LEU A 54 3.31 -3.09 1.11
C LEU A 54 3.99 -4.36 1.64
N ASN A 55 3.88 -4.64 2.94
CA ASN A 55 4.44 -5.85 3.53
C ASN A 55 3.77 -7.10 2.97
N LYS A 56 2.43 -7.10 2.81
CA LYS A 56 1.72 -8.21 2.17
C LYS A 56 2.16 -8.44 0.73
N VAL A 57 2.32 -7.37 -0.06
CA VAL A 57 2.85 -7.43 -1.44
C VAL A 57 4.25 -8.06 -1.46
N LYS A 58 5.15 -7.63 -0.55
CA LYS A 58 6.50 -8.19 -0.44
C LYS A 58 6.49 -9.69 -0.12
N VAL A 59 5.59 -10.13 0.76
CA VAL A 59 5.39 -11.56 1.06
C VAL A 59 4.92 -12.33 -0.18
N GLN A 60 3.95 -11.81 -0.95
CA GLN A 60 3.47 -12.46 -2.17
C GLN A 60 4.57 -12.60 -3.23
N ILE A 61 5.38 -11.54 -3.43
CA ILE A 61 6.54 -11.57 -4.32
C ILE A 61 7.53 -12.67 -3.90
N ALA A 62 7.86 -12.75 -2.61
CA ALA A 62 8.77 -13.78 -2.09
C ALA A 62 8.21 -15.20 -2.32
N MET A 63 6.91 -15.40 -2.06
CA MET A 63 6.23 -16.68 -2.29
C MET A 63 6.25 -17.08 -3.76
N MET A 64 6.08 -16.11 -4.67
CA MET A 64 6.23 -16.36 -6.10
C MET A 64 7.66 -16.78 -6.45
N HIS A 65 8.69 -16.08 -5.99
CA HIS A 65 10.06 -16.52 -6.26
C HIS A 65 10.34 -17.96 -5.80
N ILE A 66 9.85 -18.33 -4.61
CA ILE A 66 9.97 -19.70 -4.09
C ILE A 66 9.22 -20.70 -4.99
N ARG A 67 8.00 -20.38 -5.40
CA ARG A 67 7.21 -21.24 -6.32
C ARG A 67 7.89 -21.39 -7.68
N LYS A 68 8.46 -20.31 -8.25
CA LYS A 68 9.20 -20.35 -9.53
C LYS A 68 10.40 -21.29 -9.45
N GLN A 69 11.15 -21.22 -8.35
CA GLN A 69 12.30 -22.11 -8.13
C GLN A 69 11.89 -23.57 -7.97
N LYS A 70 10.77 -23.86 -7.29
CA LYS A 70 10.33 -25.23 -7.00
C LYS A 70 9.54 -25.90 -8.12
N LEU A 71 8.73 -25.14 -8.87
CA LEU A 71 7.74 -25.66 -9.81
C LEU A 71 8.03 -25.31 -11.27
N GLY A 72 9.05 -24.49 -11.55
CA GLY A 72 9.53 -24.19 -12.90
C GLY A 72 8.59 -23.34 -13.77
N GLY A 73 7.39 -22.98 -13.29
CA GLY A 73 6.42 -22.17 -14.02
C GLY A 73 5.74 -21.14 -13.12
N ILE A 74 5.99 -19.86 -13.39
CA ILE A 74 5.14 -18.75 -12.95
C ILE A 74 4.90 -17.87 -14.16
N ALA A 75 3.68 -17.34 -14.26
CA ALA A 75 3.38 -16.28 -15.21
C ALA A 75 4.19 -15.03 -14.80
N GLU A 76 5.25 -14.72 -15.56
CA GLU A 76 6.10 -13.54 -15.33
C GLU A 76 5.27 -12.23 -15.22
N SER A 77 4.06 -12.23 -15.81
CA SER A 77 3.05 -11.18 -15.71
C SER A 77 2.63 -10.88 -14.27
N ASP A 78 2.40 -11.90 -13.46
CA ASP A 78 1.82 -11.73 -12.12
C ASP A 78 2.86 -11.11 -11.16
N LEU A 79 4.11 -11.52 -11.31
CA LEU A 79 5.23 -10.89 -10.61
C LEU A 79 5.36 -9.42 -11.01
N GLY A 80 5.20 -9.09 -12.29
CA GLY A 80 5.20 -7.72 -12.79
C GLY A 80 4.12 -6.85 -12.14
N VAL A 81 2.89 -7.37 -12.00
CA VAL A 81 1.79 -6.67 -11.33
C VAL A 81 2.12 -6.37 -9.86
N LEU A 82 2.62 -7.36 -9.11
CA LEU A 82 2.99 -7.13 -7.71
C LEU A 82 4.15 -6.13 -7.57
N GLN A 83 5.10 -6.12 -8.50
CA GLN A 83 6.18 -5.13 -8.51
C GLN A 83 5.67 -3.71 -8.81
N ASP A 84 4.70 -3.54 -9.71
CA ASP A 84 4.06 -2.25 -9.97
C ASP A 84 3.32 -1.73 -8.73
N VAL A 85 2.50 -2.58 -8.10
CA VAL A 85 1.80 -2.25 -6.85
C VAL A 85 2.79 -1.87 -5.76
N ARG A 86 3.90 -2.62 -5.60
CA ARG A 86 4.97 -2.30 -4.65
C ARG A 86 5.52 -0.89 -4.90
N ALA A 87 5.86 -0.57 -6.14
CA ALA A 87 6.47 0.70 -6.51
C ALA A 87 5.52 1.90 -6.23
N LYS A 88 4.22 1.73 -6.45
CA LYS A 88 3.21 2.76 -6.13
C LYS A 88 3.10 3.03 -4.64
N LEU A 89 3.06 1.97 -3.82
CA LEU A 89 3.01 2.09 -2.37
C LEU A 89 4.29 2.73 -1.81
N GLU A 90 5.46 2.32 -2.31
CA GLU A 90 6.75 2.92 -1.91
C GLU A 90 6.84 4.40 -2.28
N ARG A 91 6.37 4.78 -3.49
CA ARG A 91 6.31 6.18 -3.91
C ARG A 91 5.38 7.00 -3.01
N HIS A 92 4.18 6.51 -2.74
CA HIS A 92 3.22 7.17 -1.86
C HIS A 92 3.79 7.40 -0.45
N LEU A 93 4.42 6.39 0.13
CA LEU A 93 5.06 6.51 1.45
C LEU A 93 6.20 7.54 1.43
N LEU A 94 7.02 7.56 0.38
CA LEU A 94 8.10 8.53 0.23
C LEU A 94 7.57 9.97 0.10
N GLU A 95 6.53 10.18 -0.70
CA GLU A 95 5.89 11.49 -0.88
C GLU A 95 5.28 11.99 0.44
N GLN A 96 4.55 11.13 1.16
CA GLN A 96 3.96 11.48 2.45
C GLN A 96 5.01 11.76 3.52
N HIS A 97 6.09 10.98 3.58
CA HIS A 97 7.20 11.24 4.50
C HIS A 97 7.93 12.56 4.20
N ARG A 98 8.14 12.89 2.91
CA ARG A 98 8.74 14.17 2.52
C ARG A 98 7.83 15.35 2.87
N VAL A 99 6.52 15.20 2.69
CA VAL A 99 5.54 16.23 3.11
C VAL A 99 5.54 16.38 4.63
N ALA A 100 5.55 15.29 5.38
CA ALA A 100 5.60 15.34 6.85
C ALA A 100 6.87 16.03 7.38
N ALA A 101 8.05 15.74 6.80
CA ALA A 101 9.31 16.36 7.20
C ALA A 101 9.39 17.87 6.91
N VAL A 102 8.68 18.36 5.90
CA VAL A 102 8.64 19.79 5.53
C VAL A 102 7.56 20.55 6.31
N ALA A 103 6.58 19.86 6.89
CA ALA A 103 5.47 20.45 7.65
C ALA A 103 5.76 20.68 9.14
N GLU A 104 6.93 20.26 9.65
CA GLU A 104 7.41 20.69 10.97
C GLU A 104 7.63 22.22 10.92
N PRO A 105 6.92 23.02 11.72
CA PRO A 105 7.12 24.46 11.73
C PRO A 105 8.47 24.80 12.34
N ASP A 106 9.14 25.75 11.70
CA ASP A 106 10.28 26.50 12.21
C ASP A 106 9.84 27.37 13.41
N ASP A 107 9.45 26.72 14.51
CA ASP A 107 9.21 27.35 15.81
C ASP A 107 10.47 27.24 16.66
N ALA A 108 11.54 27.87 16.16
CA ALA A 108 12.67 28.29 16.98
C ALA A 108 12.73 29.83 16.99
N ARG A 109 11.72 30.47 17.60
CA ARG A 109 11.91 31.80 18.17
C ARG A 109 12.51 31.66 19.56
N PRO A 110 13.77 32.07 19.82
CA PRO A 110 14.11 32.56 21.13
C PRO A 110 13.44 33.93 21.27
N GLU A 111 12.36 34.00 22.05
CA GLU A 111 11.92 35.27 22.61
C GLU A 111 13.01 35.75 23.59
N ASN A 112 13.59 36.91 23.28
CA ASN A 112 14.42 37.69 24.20
C ASN A 112 13.64 37.93 25.50
N VAL A 113 14.24 37.60 26.63
CA VAL A 113 13.88 38.23 27.91
C VAL A 113 15.16 38.68 28.60
N SER A 114 15.36 40.01 28.52
CA SER A 114 16.01 40.96 29.43
C SER A 114 17.39 40.68 29.99
#